data_AF-A0A357R4E9-F1
#
_entry.id   AF-A0A357R4E9-F1
#
_cell.length_a   1.000
_cell.length_b   1.000
_cell.length_c   1.000
_cell.angle_alpha   90.00
_cell.angle_beta   90.00
_cell.angle_gamma   90.00
#
_symmetry.space_group_name_H-M   'P 1'
#
loop_
_entity.id
_entity.type
_entity.pdbx_description
1 polymer ?
#
loop_
_entity_poly.entity_id
_entity_poly.type
_entity_poly.pdbx_seq_one_letter_code
_entity_poly.pdbx_strand_id
1 'polypeptide(L)'
;MPLRNKANDLSLRFARQFTGNNKLVSLQINNNIVFISPADAATSRAEAGSSAASVMYRNLYPEIDFEYIADNDFLKENIIINKYNGKNSFSFIVQSPQLTPELRDNEIYFLDKDGAEVFVMPAPYMYDQAREESNNFTVSLEPRPGPYYLLTYTAEAAWLADPARIYPVVIDPVVWTLQSSAYSQTRDTFVDSNNPDSTYKYYAYLKTGHGSGSRGITRSYIMFPTLPEINAADEITSAELYLWQSWTTAATVTV
;
A
#
# COMPACT_ATOMS: atom_id res chain seq x y z
N MET A 1 0.98 6.21 20.38
CA MET A 1 0.90 7.67 20.21
C MET A 1 -0.11 7.95 19.12
N PRO A 2 -1.01 8.92 19.30
CA PRO A 2 -1.89 9.33 18.22
C PRO A 2 -1.11 10.22 17.24
N LEU A 3 -1.12 9.86 15.96
CA LEU A 3 -0.92 10.84 14.89
C LEU A 3 -2.33 11.14 14.39
N ARG A 4 -2.84 12.32 14.74
CA ARG A 4 -4.21 12.70 14.40
C ARG A 4 -4.15 13.68 13.24
N ASN A 5 -4.60 13.22 12.09
CA ASN A 5 -4.90 14.11 10.99
C ASN A 5 -6.20 14.88 11.30
N LYS A 6 -6.24 16.18 11.01
CA LYS A 6 -7.44 17.02 11.20
C LYS A 6 -8.28 17.14 9.92
N ALA A 7 -7.80 16.61 8.79
CA ALA A 7 -8.45 16.79 7.49
C ALA A 7 -9.61 15.82 7.24
N ASN A 8 -9.55 14.58 7.76
CA ASN A 8 -10.53 13.51 7.51
C ASN A 8 -10.90 12.73 8.78
N ASP A 9 -11.91 11.85 8.67
CA ASP A 9 -12.43 11.00 9.77
C ASP A 9 -11.55 9.78 10.10
N LEU A 10 -10.43 9.59 9.39
CA LEU A 10 -9.46 8.53 9.67
C LEU A 10 -8.61 8.87 10.90
N SER A 11 -8.70 8.04 11.93
CA SER A 11 -7.86 8.11 13.13
C SER A 11 -6.87 6.95 13.16
N LEU A 12 -5.58 7.29 13.20
CA LEU A 12 -4.49 6.32 13.30
C LEU A 12 -3.83 6.36 14.70
N ARG A 13 -3.54 5.18 15.24
CA ARG A 13 -2.78 5.07 16.50
C ARG A 13 -1.74 3.95 16.41
N PHE A 14 -0.59 4.24 17.00
CA PHE A 14 0.57 3.36 17.06
C PHE A 14 0.90 2.98 18.51
N ALA A 15 1.35 1.77 18.79
CA ALA A 15 1.84 1.41 20.12
C ALA A 15 3.15 2.16 20.44
N ARG A 16 3.29 2.73 21.64
CA ARG A 16 4.60 3.31 22.05
C ARG A 16 5.70 2.25 22.13
N GLN A 17 5.28 1.04 22.51
CA GLN A 17 6.09 -0.16 22.63
C GLN A 17 5.25 -1.30 22.08
N PHE A 18 5.79 -2.02 21.10
CA PHE A 18 5.30 -3.31 20.70
C PHE A 18 5.91 -4.40 21.59
N THR A 19 5.06 -5.30 22.07
CA THR A 19 5.42 -6.34 23.04
C THR A 19 5.28 -7.74 22.45
N GLY A 20 5.16 -7.87 21.12
CA GLY A 20 4.90 -9.13 20.41
C GLY A 20 3.41 -9.53 20.40
N ASN A 21 2.63 -9.10 21.41
CA ASN A 21 1.26 -9.57 21.64
C ASN A 21 0.21 -8.45 21.71
N ASN A 22 0.63 -7.19 21.83
CA ASN A 22 -0.28 -6.06 21.89
C ASN A 22 -0.62 -5.54 20.48
N LYS A 23 -1.70 -4.75 20.39
CA LYS A 23 -2.09 -4.08 19.15
C LYS A 23 -1.03 -3.07 18.75
N LEU A 24 -0.38 -3.28 17.61
CA LEU A 24 0.64 -2.37 17.08
C LEU A 24 0.00 -1.12 16.47
N VAL A 25 -0.92 -1.33 15.52
CA VAL A 25 -1.60 -0.27 14.78
C VAL A 25 -3.11 -0.39 14.94
N SER A 26 -3.79 0.76 14.96
CA SER A 26 -5.25 0.83 14.80
C SER A 26 -5.63 1.87 13.77
N LEU A 27 -6.51 1.49 12.85
CA LEU A 27 -7.18 2.38 11.91
C LEU A 27 -8.65 2.46 12.31
N GLN A 28 -9.15 3.67 12.50
CA GLN A 28 -10.55 3.89 12.83
C GLN A 28 -11.16 4.93 11.90
N ILE A 29 -12.31 4.61 11.33
CA ILE A 29 -13.13 5.53 10.55
C ILE A 29 -14.57 5.40 11.03
N ASN A 30 -15.20 6.52 11.40
CA ASN A 30 -16.50 6.50 12.07
C ASN A 30 -16.49 5.51 13.27
N ASN A 31 -17.38 4.52 13.25
CA ASN A 31 -17.51 3.48 14.25
C ASN A 31 -16.72 2.21 13.92
N ASN A 32 -16.07 2.13 12.77
CA ASN A 32 -15.36 0.93 12.31
C ASN A 32 -13.89 1.02 12.69
N ILE A 33 -13.38 0.02 13.41
CA ILE A 33 -11.96 -0.07 13.81
C ILE A 33 -11.34 -1.38 13.35
N VAL A 34 -10.13 -1.28 12.80
CA VAL A 34 -9.28 -2.43 12.46
C VAL A 34 -7.98 -2.29 13.21
N PHE A 35 -7.51 -3.36 13.82
CA PHE A 35 -6.17 -3.46 14.39
C PHE A 35 -5.33 -4.40 13.55
N ILE A 36 -4.07 -4.02 13.31
CA ILE A 36 -3.11 -4.84 12.56
C ILE A 36 -1.84 -4.92 13.39
N SER A 37 -1.31 -6.13 13.59
CA SER A 37 -0.09 -6.38 14.35
C SER A 37 0.72 -7.50 13.70
N PRO A 38 2.04 -7.38 13.55
CA PRO A 38 2.87 -8.44 13.00
C PRO A 38 2.85 -9.66 13.94
N ALA A 39 2.71 -10.85 13.36
CA ALA A 39 2.75 -12.12 14.09
C ALA A 39 4.20 -12.58 14.30
N ASP A 40 4.51 -13.22 15.42
CA ASP A 40 5.85 -13.76 15.72
C ASP A 40 7.00 -12.74 15.65
N ALA A 41 6.67 -11.45 15.80
CA ALA A 41 7.64 -10.37 15.80
C ALA A 41 8.19 -10.08 17.20
N ALA A 42 9.46 -9.67 17.25
CA ALA A 42 10.13 -9.24 18.46
C ALA A 42 9.54 -7.92 19.00
N THR A 43 9.88 -7.58 20.25
CA THR A 43 9.48 -6.31 20.84
C THR A 43 10.25 -5.15 20.21
N SER A 44 9.56 -4.07 19.86
CA SER A 44 10.20 -2.84 19.37
C SER A 44 9.58 -1.60 19.99
N ARG A 45 10.41 -0.61 20.29
CA ARG A 45 9.94 0.72 20.67
C ARG A 45 9.62 1.52 19.41
N ALA A 46 8.63 2.41 19.51
CA ALA A 46 8.37 3.38 18.45
C ALA A 46 9.48 4.44 18.40
N GLU A 47 10.04 4.63 17.22
CA GLU A 47 11.03 5.66 16.88
C GLU A 47 10.45 6.62 15.81
N ALA A 48 11.08 7.77 15.63
CA ALA A 48 10.76 8.65 14.50
C ALA A 48 11.17 7.97 13.19
N GLY A 49 10.29 7.98 12.18
CA GLY A 49 10.61 7.46 10.85
C GLY A 49 11.14 8.53 9.89
N SER A 50 10.97 8.28 8.59
CA SER A 50 11.39 9.10 7.46
C SER A 50 10.71 10.46 7.34
N SER A 51 9.57 10.65 8.00
CA SER A 51 8.80 11.90 8.01
C SER A 51 8.17 12.21 9.37
N ALA A 52 7.69 13.44 9.55
CA ALA A 52 6.97 13.85 10.76
C ALA A 52 5.67 13.07 11.01
N ALA A 53 5.13 12.41 9.98
CA ALA A 53 3.94 11.58 10.05
C ALA A 53 4.24 10.08 10.13
N SER A 54 5.50 9.71 10.38
CA SER A 54 5.94 8.31 10.36
C SER A 54 6.45 7.80 11.70
N VAL A 55 6.26 6.50 11.93
CA VAL A 55 6.73 5.78 13.11
C VAL A 55 7.49 4.53 12.66
N MET A 56 8.70 4.37 13.18
CA MET A 56 9.59 3.25 12.90
C MET A 56 9.59 2.24 14.04
N TYR A 57 9.57 0.95 13.71
CA TYR A 57 9.78 -0.17 14.61
C TYR A 57 10.93 -1.03 14.08
N ARG A 58 12.03 -1.03 14.82
CA ARG A 58 13.28 -1.67 14.41
C ARG A 58 13.32 -3.14 14.80
N ASN A 59 13.93 -3.95 13.95
CA ASN A 59 14.24 -5.36 14.22
C ASN A 59 13.05 -6.16 14.75
N LEU A 60 11.85 -5.90 14.20
CA LEU A 60 10.67 -6.74 14.48
C LEU A 60 10.93 -8.18 14.04
N TYR A 61 11.74 -8.36 13.00
CA TYR A 61 12.45 -9.59 12.70
C TYR A 61 13.94 -9.27 12.47
N PRO A 62 14.86 -10.24 12.52
CA PRO A 62 16.28 -9.98 12.28
C PRO A 62 16.48 -9.29 10.92
N GLU A 63 17.19 -8.15 10.90
CA GLU A 63 17.44 -7.35 9.68
C GLU A 63 16.17 -6.81 9.00
N ILE A 64 15.03 -6.76 9.69
CA ILE A 64 13.76 -6.29 9.12
C ILE A 64 13.08 -5.29 10.06
N ASP A 65 12.92 -4.08 9.55
CA ASP A 65 12.26 -2.96 10.22
C ASP A 65 10.91 -2.71 9.58
N PHE A 66 9.92 -2.27 10.36
CA PHE A 66 8.65 -1.80 9.81
C PHE A 66 8.51 -0.30 10.06
N GLU A 67 8.17 0.43 9.01
CA GLU A 67 7.81 1.84 9.11
C GLU A 67 6.36 2.03 8.73
N TYR A 68 5.67 2.86 9.49
CA TYR A 68 4.30 3.26 9.20
C TYR A 68 4.25 4.75 8.90
N ILE A 69 3.63 5.15 7.80
CA ILE A 69 3.46 6.55 7.41
C ILE A 69 1.97 6.85 7.36
N ALA A 70 1.53 7.78 8.20
CA ALA A 70 0.15 8.23 8.28
C ALA A 70 -0.13 9.33 7.24
N ASP A 71 -1.22 9.21 6.50
CA ASP A 71 -1.74 10.27 5.62
C ASP A 71 -3.23 10.56 5.93
N ASN A 72 -3.89 11.36 5.10
CA ASN A 72 -5.28 11.80 5.24
C ASN A 72 -6.28 10.65 5.06
N ASP A 73 -6.03 9.77 4.09
CA ASP A 73 -6.97 8.73 3.64
C ASP A 73 -6.33 7.35 3.58
N PHE A 74 -5.04 7.22 3.90
CA PHE A 74 -4.35 5.95 4.00
C PHE A 74 -3.35 5.83 5.15
N LEU A 75 -3.02 4.59 5.47
CA LEU A 75 -1.84 4.20 6.24
C LEU A 75 -0.90 3.43 5.33
N LYS A 76 0.31 3.96 5.14
CA LYS A 76 1.39 3.25 4.45
C LYS A 76 2.16 2.41 5.45
N GLU A 77 2.48 1.18 5.07
CA GLU A 77 3.41 0.32 5.80
C GLU A 77 4.55 -0.05 4.86
N ASN A 78 5.78 0.16 5.32
CA ASN A 78 7.01 -0.28 4.66
C ASN A 78 7.60 -1.41 5.49
N ILE A 79 7.64 -2.62 4.93
CA ILE A 79 8.43 -3.73 5.46
C ILE A 79 9.83 -3.61 4.82
N ILE A 80 10.79 -3.15 5.60
CA ILE A 80 12.14 -2.83 5.14
C ILE A 80 13.05 -4.00 5.46
N ILE A 81 13.38 -4.78 4.44
CA ILE A 81 14.36 -5.86 4.53
C ILE A 81 15.73 -5.22 4.33
N ASN A 82 16.51 -5.02 5.40
CA ASN A 82 17.85 -4.44 5.35
C ASN A 82 18.87 -5.38 4.71
N LYS A 83 18.66 -6.69 4.87
CA LYS A 83 19.45 -7.74 4.25
C LYS A 83 18.63 -9.02 4.11
N TYR A 84 18.69 -9.69 2.96
CA TYR A 84 18.01 -10.97 2.82
C TYR A 84 18.60 -12.03 3.75
N ASN A 85 17.75 -12.62 4.56
CA ASN A 85 18.11 -13.67 5.53
C ASN A 85 17.27 -14.96 5.33
N GLY A 86 16.63 -15.10 4.17
CA GLY A 86 15.73 -16.22 3.86
C GLY A 86 14.26 -15.95 4.20
N LYS A 87 13.92 -14.93 5.00
CA LYS A 87 12.52 -14.58 5.28
C LYS A 87 11.91 -13.82 4.10
N ASN A 88 10.86 -14.39 3.50
CA ASN A 88 10.09 -13.80 2.40
C ASN A 88 8.57 -13.77 2.70
N SER A 89 8.15 -14.20 3.89
CA SER A 89 6.76 -14.26 4.30
C SER A 89 6.53 -13.48 5.60
N PHE A 90 5.48 -12.65 5.60
CA PHE A 90 5.13 -11.73 6.68
C PHE A 90 3.66 -11.91 7.03
N SER A 91 3.41 -12.33 8.27
CA SER A 91 2.06 -12.56 8.77
C SER A 91 1.64 -11.49 9.76
N PHE A 92 0.35 -11.18 9.76
CA PHE A 92 -0.27 -10.14 10.55
C PHE A 92 -1.54 -10.66 11.20
N ILE A 93 -1.66 -10.43 12.50
CA ILE A 93 -2.91 -10.59 13.23
C ILE A 93 -3.77 -9.36 12.96
N VAL A 94 -4.86 -9.58 12.24
CA VAL A 94 -5.88 -8.57 11.97
C VAL A 94 -7.03 -8.78 12.94
N GLN A 95 -7.37 -7.77 13.74
CA GLN A 95 -8.59 -7.77 14.54
C GLN A 95 -9.59 -6.79 13.94
N SER A 96 -10.75 -7.29 13.54
CA SER A 96 -11.81 -6.54 12.87
C SER A 96 -13.16 -6.83 13.54
N PRO A 97 -13.54 -6.07 14.59
CA PRO A 97 -14.75 -6.35 15.36
C PRO A 97 -16.06 -6.00 14.64
N GLN A 98 -16.05 -4.99 13.76
CA GLN A 98 -17.26 -4.53 13.07
C GLN A 98 -17.27 -4.80 11.56
N LEU A 99 -16.13 -5.20 11.00
CA LEU A 99 -15.99 -5.44 9.56
C LEU A 99 -15.62 -6.89 9.29
N THR A 100 -16.08 -7.40 8.15
CA THR A 100 -15.70 -8.71 7.62
C THR A 100 -14.64 -8.51 6.54
N PRO A 101 -13.38 -8.89 6.77
CA PRO A 101 -12.36 -8.87 5.74
C PRO A 101 -12.59 -10.02 4.74
N GLU A 102 -12.55 -9.71 3.45
CA GLU A 102 -12.66 -10.66 2.34
C GLU A 102 -11.42 -10.54 1.44
N LEU A 103 -10.82 -11.68 1.13
CA LEU A 103 -9.77 -11.76 0.11
C LEU A 103 -10.41 -11.93 -1.26
N ARG A 104 -10.09 -11.02 -2.19
CA ARG A 104 -10.48 -11.09 -3.60
C ARG A 104 -9.20 -10.94 -4.42
N ASP A 105 -8.85 -11.98 -5.17
CA ASP A 105 -7.53 -12.12 -5.78
C ASP A 105 -6.41 -12.00 -4.73
N ASN A 106 -5.62 -10.92 -4.77
CA ASN A 106 -4.56 -10.61 -3.81
C ASN A 106 -4.87 -9.35 -2.97
N GLU A 107 -6.13 -8.91 -2.95
CA GLU A 107 -6.57 -7.69 -2.27
C GLU A 107 -7.53 -8.03 -1.13
N ILE A 108 -7.46 -7.29 -0.03
CA ILE A 108 -8.36 -7.49 1.12
C ILE A 108 -9.31 -6.32 1.21
N TYR A 109 -10.60 -6.62 1.24
CA TYR A 109 -11.69 -5.67 1.40
C TYR A 109 -12.33 -5.86 2.77
N PHE A 110 -12.46 -4.79 3.55
CA PHE A 110 -13.13 -4.82 4.84
C PHE A 110 -14.55 -4.31 4.68
N LEU A 111 -15.53 -5.21 4.78
CA LEU A 111 -16.94 -4.92 4.53
C LEU A 111 -17.71 -4.67 5.82
N ASP A 112 -18.63 -3.69 5.80
CA ASP A 112 -19.61 -3.54 6.87
C ASP A 112 -20.75 -4.57 6.75
N LYS A 113 -21.70 -4.49 7.69
CA LYS A 113 -22.87 -5.40 7.76
C LYS A 113 -23.79 -5.35 6.52
N ASP A 114 -23.74 -4.26 5.76
CA ASP A 114 -24.56 -4.05 4.57
C ASP A 114 -23.78 -4.43 3.29
N GLY A 115 -22.54 -4.90 3.43
CA GLY A 115 -21.66 -5.28 2.34
C GLY A 115 -20.90 -4.10 1.72
N ALA A 116 -20.96 -2.91 2.33
CA ALA A 116 -20.23 -1.75 1.83
C ALA A 116 -18.76 -1.84 2.23
N GLU A 117 -17.87 -1.56 1.29
CA GLU A 117 -16.42 -1.55 1.52
C GLU A 117 -16.03 -0.31 2.34
N VAL A 118 -15.29 -0.51 3.43
CA VAL A 118 -14.85 0.56 4.34
C VAL A 118 -13.35 0.81 4.21
N PHE A 119 -12.57 -0.28 4.18
CA PHE A 119 -11.13 -0.24 3.92
C PHE A 119 -10.78 -1.21 2.80
N VAL A 120 -9.72 -0.89 2.07
CA VAL A 120 -9.08 -1.80 1.11
C VAL A 120 -7.59 -1.89 1.39
N MET A 121 -7.05 -3.09 1.31
CA MET A 121 -5.62 -3.36 1.30
C MET A 121 -5.27 -3.98 -0.06
N PRO A 122 -4.74 -3.19 -1.00
CA PRO A 122 -4.27 -3.69 -2.28
C PRO A 122 -3.18 -4.77 -2.13
N ALA A 123 -2.98 -5.52 -3.20
CA ALA A 123 -1.81 -6.40 -3.30
C ALA A 123 -0.53 -5.57 -3.16
N PRO A 124 0.43 -5.99 -2.32
CA PRO A 124 1.68 -5.27 -2.19
C PRO A 124 2.55 -5.44 -3.44
N TYR A 125 3.50 -4.54 -3.60
CA TYR A 125 4.65 -4.71 -4.48
C TYR A 125 5.93 -4.50 -3.66
N MET A 126 7.07 -4.88 -4.22
CA MET A 126 8.38 -4.63 -3.62
C MET A 126 9.33 -3.97 -4.59
N TYR A 127 10.29 -3.24 -4.04
CA TYR A 127 11.33 -2.58 -4.80
C TYR A 127 12.66 -2.52 -4.03
N ASP A 128 13.76 -2.51 -4.77
CA ASP A 128 15.11 -2.36 -4.23
C ASP A 128 15.63 -0.91 -4.39
N GLN A 129 16.85 -0.64 -3.94
CA GLN A 129 17.46 0.70 -4.08
C GLN A 129 17.79 1.09 -5.53
N ALA A 130 17.89 0.13 -6.45
CA ALA A 130 17.98 0.40 -7.89
C ALA A 130 16.62 0.72 -8.52
N ARG A 131 15.53 0.63 -7.74
CA ARG A 131 14.13 0.76 -8.18
C ARG A 131 13.72 -0.34 -9.16
N GLU A 132 14.38 -1.48 -9.08
CA GLU A 132 13.85 -2.71 -9.67
C GLU A 132 12.68 -3.15 -8.80
N GLU A 133 11.58 -3.55 -9.45
CA GLU A 133 10.32 -3.81 -8.77
C GLU A 133 9.80 -5.21 -9.10
N SER A 134 8.98 -5.75 -8.20
CA SER A 134 8.22 -6.99 -8.41
C SER A 134 6.86 -6.91 -7.75
N ASN A 135 5.86 -7.46 -8.45
CA ASN A 135 4.49 -7.61 -7.96
C ASN A 135 4.18 -9.08 -7.64
N ASN A 136 5.21 -9.95 -7.63
CA ASN A 136 5.06 -11.38 -7.42
C ASN A 136 4.85 -11.67 -5.94
N PHE A 137 3.57 -11.63 -5.55
CA PHE A 137 3.10 -11.92 -4.20
C PHE A 137 1.99 -12.95 -4.22
N THR A 138 1.96 -13.77 -3.18
CA THR A 138 0.78 -14.54 -2.78
C THR A 138 0.24 -13.95 -1.48
N VAL A 139 -1.05 -13.63 -1.47
CA VAL A 139 -1.75 -13.14 -0.28
C VAL A 139 -2.71 -14.21 0.22
N SER A 140 -2.68 -14.48 1.52
CA SER A 140 -3.67 -15.35 2.16
C SER A 140 -4.32 -14.65 3.35
N LEU A 141 -5.57 -15.02 3.62
CA LEU A 141 -6.35 -14.51 4.73
C LEU A 141 -7.09 -15.69 5.38
N GLU A 142 -6.71 -16.03 6.60
CA GLU A 142 -7.29 -17.15 7.35
C GLU A 142 -8.13 -16.65 8.52
N PRO A 143 -9.43 -16.98 8.61
CA PRO A 143 -10.23 -16.69 9.79
C PRO A 143 -9.69 -17.38 11.04
N ARG A 144 -9.75 -16.68 12.18
CA ARG A 144 -9.39 -17.18 13.50
C ARG A 144 -10.57 -16.97 14.47
N PRO A 145 -10.64 -17.70 15.61
CA PRO A 145 -11.76 -17.57 16.54
C PRO A 145 -12.00 -16.13 17.00
N GLY A 146 -13.25 -15.67 16.95
CA GLY A 146 -13.62 -14.30 17.30
C GLY A 146 -13.41 -13.31 16.14
N PRO A 147 -13.09 -12.03 16.41
CA PRO A 147 -12.95 -11.01 15.37
C PRO A 147 -11.56 -11.02 14.71
N TYR A 148 -10.88 -12.17 14.66
CA TYR A 148 -9.47 -12.25 14.29
C TYR A 148 -9.25 -12.96 12.96
N TYR A 149 -8.23 -12.53 12.23
CA TYR A 149 -7.77 -13.13 10.98
C TYR A 149 -6.24 -13.15 10.97
N LEU A 150 -5.66 -14.14 10.30
CA LEU A 150 -4.24 -14.19 9.97
C LEU A 150 -4.07 -13.81 8.49
N LEU A 151 -3.58 -12.60 8.25
CA LEU A 151 -3.19 -12.12 6.93
C LEU A 151 -1.72 -12.49 6.69
N THR A 152 -1.38 -13.08 5.54
CA THR A 152 0.01 -13.37 5.18
C THR A 152 0.34 -12.86 3.79
N TYR A 153 1.42 -12.08 3.69
CA TYR A 153 2.06 -11.68 2.45
C TYR A 153 3.29 -12.54 2.20
N THR A 154 3.36 -13.20 1.05
CA THR A 154 4.52 -14.01 0.65
C THR A 154 5.10 -13.46 -0.64
N ALA A 155 6.29 -12.85 -0.55
CA ALA A 155 7.06 -12.36 -1.69
C ALA A 155 7.80 -13.51 -2.38
N GLU A 156 8.06 -13.38 -3.67
CA GLU A 156 8.91 -14.32 -4.41
C GLU A 156 10.35 -14.35 -3.85
N ALA A 157 10.73 -15.49 -3.26
CA ALA A 157 12.04 -15.67 -2.64
C ALA A 157 13.20 -15.54 -3.64
N ALA A 158 13.03 -16.01 -4.88
CA ALA A 158 14.07 -15.93 -5.90
C ALA A 158 14.42 -14.48 -6.26
N TRP A 159 13.43 -13.60 -6.31
CA TRP A 159 13.65 -12.17 -6.58
C TRP A 159 14.42 -11.50 -5.43
N LEU A 160 14.11 -11.84 -4.18
CA LEU A 160 14.85 -11.33 -3.01
C LEU A 160 16.28 -11.90 -2.94
N ALA A 161 16.47 -13.15 -3.35
CA ALA A 161 17.78 -13.80 -3.33
C ALA A 161 18.70 -13.38 -4.50
N ASP A 162 18.18 -12.65 -5.50
CA ASP A 162 18.93 -12.29 -6.69
C ASP A 162 20.13 -11.38 -6.32
N PRO A 163 21.39 -11.77 -6.65
CA PRO A 163 22.58 -10.96 -6.38
C PRO A 163 22.57 -9.56 -7.00
N ALA A 164 21.70 -9.30 -7.99
CA ALA A 164 21.52 -7.98 -8.58
C ALA A 164 20.69 -7.03 -7.70
N ARG A 165 20.03 -7.51 -6.62
CA ARG A 165 19.25 -6.65 -5.72
C ARG A 165 20.14 -5.76 -4.87
N ILE A 166 19.77 -4.48 -4.81
CA ILE A 166 20.43 -3.51 -3.95
C ILE A 166 19.57 -3.26 -2.71
N TYR A 167 20.01 -3.80 -1.58
CA TYR A 167 19.34 -3.65 -0.29
C TYR A 167 19.53 -2.25 0.32
N PRO A 168 18.58 -1.73 1.13
CA PRO A 168 17.35 -2.40 1.58
C PRO A 168 16.30 -2.55 0.47
N VAL A 169 15.59 -3.68 0.52
CA VAL A 169 14.36 -3.91 -0.24
C VAL A 169 13.17 -3.49 0.63
N VAL A 170 12.22 -2.79 0.03
CA VAL A 170 10.97 -2.39 0.69
C VAL A 170 9.81 -3.15 0.08
N ILE A 171 9.03 -3.82 0.91
CA ILE A 171 7.69 -4.33 0.55
C ILE A 171 6.68 -3.34 1.08
N ASP A 172 5.71 -2.97 0.25
CA ASP A 172 5.00 -1.71 0.42
C ASP A 172 3.45 -1.86 0.54
N PRO A 173 2.94 -2.61 1.54
CA PRO A 173 1.50 -2.71 1.76
C PRO A 173 0.90 -1.36 2.18
N VAL A 174 -0.39 -1.19 1.91
CA VAL A 174 -1.10 0.03 2.24
C VAL A 174 -2.54 -0.28 2.63
N VAL A 175 -3.08 0.47 3.57
CA VAL A 175 -4.51 0.42 3.93
C VAL A 175 -5.15 1.74 3.52
N TRP A 176 -6.11 1.67 2.62
CA TRP A 176 -6.84 2.84 2.12
C TRP A 176 -8.25 2.88 2.68
N THR A 177 -8.72 4.10 2.93
CA THR A 177 -10.13 4.36 3.11
C THR A 177 -10.78 4.60 1.75
N LEU A 178 -11.99 4.09 1.57
CA LEU A 178 -12.76 4.41 0.36
C LEU A 178 -13.47 5.77 0.45
N GLN A 179 -13.29 6.49 1.56
CA GLN A 179 -13.69 7.90 1.70
C GLN A 179 -12.84 8.85 0.84
N SER A 180 -11.76 8.35 0.20
CA SER A 180 -10.99 9.15 -0.74
C SER A 180 -11.88 9.60 -1.90
N SER A 181 -12.23 10.88 -1.89
CA SER A 181 -12.85 11.56 -3.03
C SER A 181 -11.99 11.40 -4.29
N ALA A 182 -10.68 11.17 -4.16
CA ALA A 182 -9.79 10.93 -5.28
C ALA A 182 -10.14 9.64 -6.03
N TYR A 183 -10.43 8.51 -5.36
CA TYR A 183 -10.73 7.24 -6.04
C TYR A 183 -12.11 7.19 -6.71
N SER A 184 -13.06 7.97 -6.18
CA SER A 184 -14.40 8.12 -6.78
C SER A 184 -14.40 9.14 -7.92
N GLN A 185 -13.56 10.18 -7.87
CA GLN A 185 -13.49 11.25 -8.88
C GLN A 185 -12.44 11.01 -9.96
N THR A 186 -11.42 10.21 -9.70
CA THR A 186 -10.35 9.88 -10.64
C THR A 186 -9.92 8.44 -10.45
N ARG A 187 -9.79 7.72 -11.55
CA ARG A 187 -9.21 6.39 -11.59
C ARG A 187 -8.03 6.44 -12.52
N ASP A 188 -6.97 5.78 -12.12
CA ASP A 188 -5.80 5.66 -12.95
C ASP A 188 -5.21 4.27 -12.87
N THR A 189 -4.45 3.93 -13.90
CA THR A 189 -3.64 2.73 -13.96
C THR A 189 -2.61 2.90 -15.05
N PHE A 190 -1.65 1.99 -15.13
CA PHE A 190 -0.86 1.81 -16.33
C PHE A 190 -0.83 0.34 -16.71
N VAL A 191 -0.45 0.07 -17.95
CA VAL A 191 -0.15 -1.26 -18.48
C VAL A 191 1.27 -1.27 -19.00
N ASP A 192 1.86 -2.46 -19.13
CA ASP A 192 3.14 -2.63 -19.79
C ASP A 192 3.16 -3.81 -20.77
N SER A 193 4.00 -3.74 -21.80
CA SER A 193 4.01 -4.73 -22.87
C SER A 193 4.60 -6.09 -22.49
N ASN A 194 5.35 -6.18 -21.39
CA ASN A 194 5.94 -7.45 -20.94
C ASN A 194 4.97 -8.23 -20.04
N ASN A 195 3.98 -7.55 -19.45
CA ASN A 195 2.91 -8.13 -18.65
C ASN A 195 1.53 -7.74 -19.22
N PRO A 196 1.17 -8.21 -20.43
CA PRO A 196 0.00 -7.72 -21.17
C PRO A 196 -1.35 -8.01 -20.49
N ASP A 197 -1.39 -8.98 -19.57
CA ASP A 197 -2.59 -9.36 -18.82
C ASP A 197 -2.67 -8.68 -17.44
N SER A 198 -1.75 -7.75 -17.14
CA SER A 198 -1.68 -7.04 -15.85
C SER A 198 -2.06 -5.58 -15.98
N THR A 199 -2.68 -5.05 -14.93
CA THR A 199 -2.89 -3.62 -14.72
C THR A 199 -2.35 -3.24 -13.35
N TYR A 200 -1.88 -2.01 -13.20
CA TYR A 200 -1.24 -1.53 -11.98
C TYR A 200 -2.10 -0.45 -11.32
N LYS A 201 -3.37 -0.76 -11.04
CA LYS A 201 -4.20 0.05 -10.16
C LYS A 201 -3.54 0.15 -8.79
N TYR A 202 -3.75 1.25 -8.06
CA TYR A 202 -3.16 1.49 -6.74
C TYR A 202 -1.64 1.72 -6.70
N TYR A 203 -0.97 1.71 -7.85
CA TYR A 203 0.45 2.02 -7.91
C TYR A 203 0.71 3.49 -7.58
N ALA A 204 1.74 3.77 -6.80
CA ALA A 204 2.04 5.14 -6.36
C ALA A 204 2.42 6.10 -7.51
N TYR A 205 2.67 5.55 -8.71
CA TYR A 205 3.12 6.30 -9.88
C TYR A 205 2.53 5.76 -11.17
N LEU A 206 2.17 6.66 -12.07
CA LEU A 206 1.89 6.34 -13.46
C LEU A 206 3.20 6.23 -14.25
N LYS A 207 3.31 5.16 -15.04
CA LYS A 207 4.47 4.92 -15.92
C LYS A 207 4.06 5.11 -17.38
N THR A 208 4.86 5.88 -18.11
CA THR A 208 4.68 6.13 -19.54
C THR A 208 6.02 6.08 -20.26
N GLY A 209 6.01 5.58 -21.50
CA GLY A 209 7.22 5.41 -22.30
C GLY A 209 7.91 4.07 -22.06
N HIS A 210 9.23 4.01 -22.19
CA HIS A 210 9.99 2.78 -21.98
C HIS A 210 10.17 2.52 -20.48
N GLY A 211 9.62 1.42 -19.97
CA GLY A 211 9.79 1.00 -18.58
C GLY A 211 11.23 0.58 -18.28
N SER A 212 11.60 0.65 -16.99
CA SER A 212 12.85 0.07 -16.49
C SER A 212 12.67 -1.40 -16.12
N GLY A 213 13.78 -2.13 -16.03
CA GLY A 213 13.81 -3.48 -15.49
C GLY A 213 13.01 -4.48 -16.31
N SER A 214 12.09 -5.18 -15.64
CA SER A 214 11.18 -6.17 -16.24
C SER A 214 10.04 -5.56 -17.06
N ARG A 215 9.88 -4.24 -17.08
CA ARG A 215 8.75 -3.58 -17.77
C ARG A 215 9.14 -3.17 -19.19
N GLY A 216 8.27 -3.51 -20.15
CA GLY A 216 8.42 -3.11 -21.54
C GLY A 216 7.91 -1.70 -21.80
N ILE A 217 7.18 -1.50 -22.89
CA ILE A 217 6.52 -0.22 -23.19
C ILE A 217 5.36 -0.02 -22.20
N THR A 218 5.41 1.04 -21.41
CA THR A 218 4.38 1.42 -20.44
C THR A 218 3.43 2.48 -21.01
N ARG A 219 2.15 2.37 -20.70
CA ARG A 219 1.10 3.35 -21.07
C ARG A 219 0.21 3.62 -19.88
N SER A 220 0.06 4.89 -19.52
CA SER A 220 -0.83 5.34 -18.45
C SER A 220 -2.23 5.60 -18.97
N TYR A 221 -3.23 5.28 -18.16
CA TYR A 221 -4.64 5.57 -18.38
C TYR A 221 -5.17 6.36 -17.19
N ILE A 222 -5.90 7.43 -17.45
CA ILE A 222 -6.56 8.26 -16.45
C ILE A 222 -8.02 8.40 -16.87
N MET A 223 -8.92 8.22 -15.93
CA MET A 223 -10.36 8.30 -16.10
C MET A 223 -10.93 9.21 -15.02
N PHE A 224 -11.87 10.08 -15.40
CA PHE A 224 -12.65 10.91 -14.48
C PHE A 224 -14.09 10.37 -14.47
N PRO A 225 -14.46 9.46 -13.54
CA PRO A 225 -15.75 8.77 -13.58
C PRO A 225 -16.93 9.72 -13.32
N THR A 226 -16.68 10.85 -12.68
CA THR A 226 -17.68 11.87 -12.38
C THR A 226 -17.19 13.19 -12.95
N LEU A 227 -17.80 13.60 -14.05
CA LEU A 227 -17.66 14.94 -14.60
C LEU A 227 -18.97 15.72 -14.33
N PRO A 228 -18.90 17.05 -14.16
CA PRO A 228 -20.11 17.86 -14.05
C PRO A 228 -20.96 17.71 -15.31
N GLU A 229 -22.29 17.71 -15.13
CA GLU A 229 -23.22 17.74 -16.25
C GLU A 229 -23.14 19.10 -16.95
N ILE A 230 -23.08 19.08 -18.29
CA ILE A 230 -23.03 20.29 -19.12
C ILE A 230 -24.37 20.41 -19.84
N ASN A 231 -25.14 21.44 -19.50
CA ASN A 231 -26.43 21.74 -20.09
C ASN A 231 -26.27 22.50 -21.42
N ALA A 232 -27.36 22.59 -22.19
CA ALA A 232 -27.37 23.21 -23.51
C ALA A 232 -26.96 24.71 -23.55
N ALA A 233 -26.86 25.37 -22.39
CA ALA A 233 -26.45 26.77 -22.25
C ALA A 233 -25.13 26.95 -21.46
N ASP A 234 -24.49 25.85 -21.05
CA ASP A 234 -23.22 25.90 -20.34
C ASP A 234 -22.07 26.04 -21.35
N GLU A 235 -21.11 26.90 -21.03
CA GLU A 235 -19.89 27.11 -21.82
C GLU A 235 -18.67 26.67 -21.01
N ILE A 236 -17.86 25.77 -21.56
CA ILE A 236 -16.57 25.42 -20.97
C ILE A 236 -15.57 26.51 -21.34
N THR A 237 -15.22 27.37 -20.39
CA THR A 237 -14.25 28.46 -20.61
C THR A 237 -12.80 28.00 -20.46
N SER A 238 -12.54 26.94 -19.69
CA SER A 238 -11.21 26.33 -19.53
C SER A 238 -11.30 24.90 -18.98
N ALA A 239 -10.30 24.08 -19.31
CA ALA A 239 -10.08 22.77 -18.71
C ALA A 239 -8.57 22.47 -18.74
N GLU A 240 -8.00 22.15 -17.59
CA GLU A 240 -6.55 21.95 -17.43
C GLU A 240 -6.26 20.63 -16.71
N LEU A 241 -5.25 19.91 -17.18
CA LEU A 241 -4.71 18.72 -16.52
C LEU A 241 -3.26 18.99 -16.14
N TYR A 242 -2.98 18.97 -14.85
CA TYR A 242 -1.63 19.10 -14.32
C TYR A 242 -1.08 17.73 -13.96
N LEU A 243 0.04 17.35 -14.55
CA LEU A 243 0.76 16.12 -14.24
C LEU A 243 2.15 16.46 -13.72
N TRP A 244 2.57 15.77 -12.66
CA TRP A 244 3.91 15.94 -12.10
C TRP A 244 4.80 14.76 -12.48
N GLN A 245 5.97 15.07 -13.05
CA GLN A 245 6.97 14.05 -13.33
C GLN A 245 7.82 13.80 -12.08
N SER A 246 7.62 12.66 -11.43
CA SER A 246 8.38 12.28 -10.23
C SER A 246 9.81 11.81 -10.54
N TRP A 247 10.03 11.21 -11.71
CA TRP A 247 11.33 10.70 -12.14
C TRP A 247 11.37 10.35 -13.63
N THR A 248 12.57 10.16 -14.18
CA THR A 248 12.78 9.57 -15.51
C THR A 248 14.03 8.71 -15.50
N THR A 249 13.97 7.58 -16.19
CA THR A 249 15.15 6.84 -16.63
C THR A 249 15.57 7.47 -17.95
N ALA A 250 16.47 8.45 -17.88
CA ALA A 250 16.96 9.11 -19.08
C ALA A 250 17.63 8.07 -20.02
N ALA A 251 16.97 7.77 -21.13
CA ALA A 251 17.66 7.34 -22.33
C ALA A 251 17.58 8.54 -23.28
N THR A 252 18.72 9.17 -23.55
CA THR A 252 18.82 10.17 -24.61
C THR A 252 18.39 9.50 -25.90
N VAL A 253 17.18 9.77 -26.38
CA VAL A 253 16.84 9.47 -27.78
C VAL A 253 17.62 10.50 -28.57
N THR A 254 18.77 10.08 -29.08
CA THR A 254 19.42 10.86 -30.15
C THR A 254 18.50 10.70 -31.36
N VAL A 255 17.80 11.77 -31.71
CA VAL A 255 17.00 11.86 -32.94
C VAL A 255 17.93 11.88 -34.14
#